data_AF-A0A151ATC7-F1
#
_entry.id   AF-A0A151ATC7-F1
#
_cell.length_a   1.000
_cell.length_b   1.000
_cell.length_c   1.000
_cell.angle_alpha   90.00
_cell.angle_beta   90.00
_cell.angle_gamma   90.00
#
_symmetry.space_group_name_H-M   'P 1'
#
loop_
_entity.id
_entity.type
_entity.pdbx_description
1 polymer ?
#
loop_
_entity_poly.entity_id
_entity_poly.type
_entity_poly.pdbx_seq_one_letter_code
_entity_poly.pdbx_strand_id
1 'polypeptide(L)'
;MSKRLAVLRGQGGFTLVELLVTVVIVVILSLAVRAAVEGYITKSRVARCQTELAGMRMVVQQYYVQNEIYPTVQDIAAAMQAAGIKWNPNDPNGLKDPWKQPYIYFIPVSNYANFKYVILSKGPDKIMGTGDDIYACIFGVSQGLIATPGSPSMYSQSSK
;
A
#
# COMPACT_ATOMS: atom_id res chain seq x y z
N MET A 1 25.93 54.81 51.79
CA MET A 1 26.13 55.15 50.36
C MET A 1 26.71 53.90 49.68
N SER A 2 25.84 53.08 49.09
CA SER A 2 26.18 51.69 48.71
C SER A 2 26.10 51.56 47.19
N LYS A 3 27.24 51.63 46.51
CA LYS A 3 27.31 51.42 45.06
C LYS A 3 27.17 49.91 44.78
N ARG A 4 26.04 49.50 44.21
CA ARG A 4 25.86 48.13 43.67
C ARG A 4 26.52 48.06 42.30
N LEU A 5 27.54 47.22 42.17
CA LEU A 5 28.18 46.90 40.90
C LEU A 5 27.25 45.97 40.10
N ALA A 6 26.67 46.49 39.02
CA ALA A 6 25.95 45.67 38.05
C ALA A 6 26.96 44.95 37.17
N VAL A 7 27.05 43.62 37.32
CA VAL A 7 27.82 42.76 36.42
C VAL A 7 27.05 42.66 35.10
N LEU A 8 27.51 43.34 34.06
CA LEU A 8 26.99 43.16 32.71
C LEU A 8 27.43 41.77 32.20
N ARG A 9 26.49 40.83 32.17
CA ARG A 9 26.66 39.55 31.47
C ARG A 9 26.82 39.82 29.98
N GLY A 10 27.99 39.49 29.42
CA GLY A 10 28.23 39.55 27.98
C GLY A 10 27.27 38.63 27.24
N GLN A 11 26.40 39.21 26.41
CA GLN A 11 25.64 38.45 25.42
C GLN A 11 26.59 38.12 24.26
N GLY A 12 27.12 36.91 24.25
CA GLY A 12 27.84 36.37 23.10
C GLY A 12 26.84 36.07 21.98
N GLY A 13 26.94 36.78 20.86
CA GLY A 13 26.19 36.47 19.65
C GLY A 13 26.86 35.34 18.86
N PHE A 14 26.04 34.57 18.14
CA PHE A 14 26.52 33.52 17.22
C PHE A 14 27.41 34.12 16.12
N THR A 15 28.46 33.40 15.74
CA THR A 15 29.33 33.81 14.64
C THR A 15 28.74 33.38 13.29
N LEU A 16 29.06 34.10 12.21
CA LEU A 16 28.63 33.72 10.85
C LEU A 16 29.13 32.32 10.46
N VAL A 17 30.31 31.95 10.93
CA VAL A 17 30.92 30.64 10.66
C VAL A 17 30.14 29.51 11.33
N GLU A 18 29.63 29.73 12.53
CA GLU A 18 28.87 28.76 13.30
C GLU A 18 27.54 28.42 12.62
N LEU A 19 26.87 29.43 12.05
CA LEU A 19 25.68 29.22 11.24
C LEU A 19 26.00 28.52 9.92
N LEU A 20 27.14 28.85 9.28
CA LEU A 20 27.59 28.21 8.04
C LEU A 20 27.86 26.71 8.24
N VAL A 21 28.62 26.34 9.27
CA VAL A 21 28.92 24.93 9.58
C VAL A 21 27.63 24.17 9.92
N THR A 22 26.71 24.80 10.66
CA THR A 22 25.44 24.17 11.05
C THR A 22 24.57 23.85 9.84
N VAL A 23 24.38 24.79 8.91
CA VAL A 23 23.54 24.53 7.72
C VAL A 23 24.17 23.48 6.80
N VAL A 24 25.50 23.43 6.70
CA VAL A 24 26.21 22.39 5.95
C VAL A 24 25.96 21.01 6.55
N ILE A 25 26.07 20.87 7.88
CA ILE A 25 25.78 19.61 8.57
C ILE A 25 24.32 19.20 8.37
N VAL A 26 23.37 20.12 8.52
CA VAL A 26 21.93 19.84 8.32
C VAL A 26 21.65 19.37 6.90
N VAL A 27 22.27 19.97 5.87
CA VAL A 27 22.09 19.52 4.47
C VAL A 27 22.62 18.10 4.27
N ILE A 28 23.81 17.78 4.79
CA ILE A 28 24.39 16.42 4.67
C ILE A 28 23.50 15.39 5.37
N LEU A 29 23.07 15.66 6.61
CA LEU A 29 22.21 14.75 7.37
C LEU A 29 20.83 14.59 6.71
N SER A 30 20.25 15.66 6.17
CA SER A 30 18.95 15.62 5.51
C SER A 30 18.94 14.68 4.29
N LEU A 31 20.04 14.65 3.52
CA LEU A 31 20.18 13.76 2.38
C LEU A 31 20.27 12.29 2.81
N ALA A 32 21.02 11.98 3.87
CA ALA A 32 21.17 10.62 4.38
C ALA A 32 19.85 10.03 4.91
N VAL A 33 19.04 10.84 5.59
CA VAL A 33 17.74 10.40 6.15
C VAL A 33 16.74 10.02 5.06
N ARG A 34 16.75 10.70 3.90
CA ARG A 34 15.76 10.48 2.83
C ARG A 34 15.74 9.03 2.32
N ALA A 35 16.91 8.45 2.05
CA ALA A 35 17.00 7.08 1.51
C ALA A 35 16.58 6.01 2.53
N ALA A 36 16.82 6.26 3.82
CA ALA A 36 16.45 5.32 4.87
C ALA A 36 14.93 5.18 5.03
N VAL A 37 14.16 6.27 4.84
CA VAL A 37 12.71 6.29 5.10
C VAL A 37 11.89 5.59 4.02
N GLU A 38 12.34 5.64 2.77
CA GLU A 38 11.56 5.13 1.62
C GLU A 38 11.28 3.62 1.71
N GLY A 39 12.26 2.82 2.12
CA GLY A 39 12.09 1.37 2.28
C GLY A 39 11.07 1.00 3.36
N TYR A 40 11.04 1.72 4.49
CA TYR A 40 10.06 1.50 5.56
C TYR A 40 8.65 1.89 5.13
N ILE A 41 8.51 3.00 4.40
CA ILE A 41 7.22 3.43 3.86
C ILE A 41 6.67 2.34 2.92
N THR A 42 7.47 1.85 1.98
CA THR A 42 7.02 0.82 1.04
C THR A 42 6.57 -0.46 1.75
N LYS A 43 7.36 -0.96 2.71
CA LYS A 43 6.96 -2.14 3.51
C LYS A 43 5.66 -1.91 4.30
N SER A 44 5.50 -0.73 4.90
CA SER A 44 4.28 -0.38 5.62
C SER A 44 3.05 -0.31 4.71
N ARG A 45 3.23 0.18 3.48
CA ARG A 45 2.18 0.20 2.45
C ARG A 45 1.78 -1.22 2.05
N VAL A 46 2.75 -2.09 1.76
CA VAL A 46 2.48 -3.50 1.44
C VAL A 46 1.71 -4.18 2.58
N ALA A 47 2.14 -4.03 3.83
CA ALA A 47 1.46 -4.62 4.98
C ALA A 47 0.03 -4.09 5.17
N ARG A 48 -0.17 -2.78 4.95
CA ARG A 48 -1.51 -2.18 4.96
C ARG A 48 -2.39 -2.76 3.86
N CYS A 49 -1.88 -2.84 2.63
CA CYS A 49 -2.60 -3.42 1.50
C CYS A 49 -2.99 -4.88 1.78
N GLN A 50 -2.08 -5.68 2.34
CA GLN A 50 -2.35 -7.06 2.72
C GLN A 50 -3.47 -7.16 3.78
N THR A 51 -3.49 -6.23 4.74
CA THR A 51 -4.54 -6.18 5.77
C THR A 51 -5.90 -5.80 5.18
N GLU A 52 -5.93 -4.78 4.31
CA GLU A 52 -7.15 -4.36 3.59
C GLU A 52 -7.69 -5.50 2.73
N LEU A 53 -6.82 -6.19 1.99
CA LEU A 53 -7.16 -7.37 1.19
C LEU A 53 -7.63 -8.55 2.03
N ALA A 54 -7.03 -8.79 3.20
CA ALA A 54 -7.49 -9.82 4.14
C ALA A 54 -8.90 -9.51 4.65
N GLY A 55 -9.20 -8.25 4.97
CA GLY A 55 -10.55 -7.82 5.34
C GLY A 55 -11.56 -8.06 4.22
N MET A 56 -11.23 -7.66 2.98
CA MET A 56 -12.07 -7.89 1.81
C MET A 56 -12.30 -9.40 1.54
N ARG A 57 -11.26 -10.22 1.69
CA ARG A 57 -11.36 -11.69 1.56
C ARG A 57 -12.38 -12.28 2.53
N MET A 58 -12.36 -11.82 3.79
CA MET A 58 -13.31 -12.29 4.81
C MET A 58 -14.76 -12.01 4.42
N VAL A 59 -15.03 -10.84 3.82
CA VAL A 59 -16.37 -10.50 3.31
C VAL A 59 -16.81 -11.46 2.22
N VAL A 60 -15.92 -11.76 1.26
CA VAL A 60 -16.22 -12.72 0.19
C VAL A 60 -16.49 -14.12 0.73
N GLN A 61 -15.69 -14.56 1.71
CA GLN A 61 -15.90 -15.85 2.36
C GLN A 61 -17.22 -15.90 3.13
N GLN A 62 -17.57 -14.83 3.84
CA GLN A 62 -18.85 -14.71 4.54
C GLN A 62 -20.03 -14.76 3.54
N TYR A 63 -19.92 -14.07 2.41
CA TYR A 63 -20.93 -14.13 1.35
C TYR A 63 -21.12 -15.56 0.83
N TYR A 64 -20.03 -16.29 0.63
CA TYR A 64 -20.07 -17.70 0.21
C TYR A 64 -20.75 -18.59 1.25
N VAL A 65 -20.47 -18.39 2.55
CA VAL A 65 -21.13 -19.15 3.63
C VAL A 65 -22.64 -18.93 3.65
N GLN A 66 -23.10 -17.73 3.28
CA GLN A 66 -24.53 -17.39 3.29
C GLN A 66 -25.29 -17.82 2.03
N ASN A 67 -24.63 -17.78 0.87
CA ASN A 67 -25.30 -17.95 -0.43
C ASN A 67 -24.81 -19.18 -1.21
N GLU A 68 -23.82 -19.91 -0.71
CA GLU A 68 -23.13 -21.05 -1.34
C GLU A 68 -22.50 -20.73 -2.71
N ILE A 69 -22.44 -19.45 -3.08
CA ILE A 69 -21.96 -18.94 -4.36
C ILE A 69 -21.05 -17.73 -4.09
N TYR A 70 -19.96 -17.60 -4.86
CA TYR A 70 -19.10 -16.42 -4.77
C TYR A 70 -19.79 -15.20 -5.40
N PRO A 71 -19.62 -14.00 -4.84
CA PRO A 71 -20.27 -12.80 -5.35
C PRO A 71 -19.84 -12.53 -6.80
N THR A 72 -20.79 -12.12 -7.65
CA THR A 72 -20.46 -11.70 -9.01
C THR A 72 -19.76 -10.33 -9.00
N VAL A 73 -19.28 -9.88 -10.16
CA VAL A 73 -18.67 -8.53 -10.29
C VAL A 73 -19.69 -7.42 -9.96
N GLN A 74 -20.98 -7.71 -10.10
CA GLN A 74 -22.09 -6.81 -9.80
C GLN A 74 -22.43 -6.79 -8.30
N ASP A 75 -22.38 -7.96 -7.65
CA ASP A 75 -22.83 -8.08 -6.25
C ASP A 75 -21.73 -7.73 -5.23
N ILE A 76 -20.46 -7.87 -5.61
CA ILE A 76 -19.33 -7.70 -4.69
C ILE A 76 -19.30 -6.32 -4.01
N ALA A 77 -19.68 -5.26 -4.72
CA ALA A 77 -19.68 -3.91 -4.17
C ALA A 77 -20.73 -3.76 -3.06
N ALA A 78 -21.91 -4.33 -3.25
CA ALA A 78 -22.97 -4.34 -2.24
C ALA A 78 -22.55 -5.19 -1.02
N ALA A 79 -21.94 -6.36 -1.26
CA ALA A 79 -21.43 -7.22 -0.19
C ALA A 79 -20.37 -6.50 0.68
N MET A 80 -19.43 -5.79 0.04
CA MET A 80 -18.41 -4.99 0.74
C MET A 80 -19.04 -3.88 1.58
N GLN A 81 -19.99 -3.14 1.03
CA GLN A 81 -20.68 -2.05 1.74
C GLN A 81 -21.47 -2.56 2.94
N ALA A 82 -22.15 -3.70 2.81
CA ALA A 82 -22.87 -4.34 3.92
C ALA A 82 -21.94 -4.72 5.09
N ALA A 83 -20.68 -5.06 4.79
CA ALA A 83 -19.63 -5.31 5.78
C ALA A 83 -18.92 -4.04 6.28
N GLY A 84 -19.37 -2.84 5.89
CA GLY A 84 -18.77 -1.57 6.27
C GLY A 84 -17.52 -1.19 5.49
N ILE A 85 -17.14 -1.97 4.48
CA ILE A 85 -16.03 -1.66 3.58
C ILE A 85 -16.57 -0.80 2.45
N LYS A 86 -16.18 0.49 2.45
CA LYS A 86 -16.55 1.45 1.38
C LYS A 86 -15.76 1.19 0.09
N TRP A 87 -15.90 0.01 -0.48
CA TRP A 87 -15.26 -0.36 -1.75
C TRP A 87 -16.29 -0.35 -2.87
N ASN A 88 -15.98 0.40 -3.93
CA ASN A 88 -16.68 0.37 -5.20
C ASN A 88 -15.66 0.73 -6.30
N PRO A 89 -15.46 -0.11 -7.32
CA PRO A 89 -14.48 0.13 -8.37
C PRO A 89 -14.73 1.43 -9.16
N ASN A 90 -15.98 1.91 -9.18
CA ASN A 90 -16.37 3.13 -9.90
C ASN A 90 -16.44 4.38 -9.01
N ASP A 91 -16.20 4.26 -7.69
CA ASP A 91 -16.27 5.41 -6.77
C ASP A 91 -14.88 6.07 -6.60
N PRO A 92 -14.71 7.34 -7.02
CA PRO A 92 -13.46 8.07 -6.84
C PRO A 92 -13.08 8.28 -5.37
N ASN A 93 -14.03 8.22 -4.44
CA ASN A 93 -13.83 8.43 -3.00
C ASN A 93 -13.86 7.12 -2.20
N GLY A 94 -14.04 5.99 -2.89
CA GLY A 94 -14.01 4.67 -2.28
C GLY A 94 -12.62 4.29 -1.74
N LEU A 95 -12.58 3.15 -1.05
CA LEU A 95 -11.35 2.54 -0.56
C LEU A 95 -10.40 2.27 -1.73
N LYS A 96 -9.21 2.84 -1.62
CA LYS A 96 -8.10 2.67 -2.57
C LYS A 96 -6.94 2.03 -1.85
N ASP A 97 -6.09 1.38 -2.64
CA ASP A 97 -4.84 0.86 -2.14
C ASP A 97 -3.88 1.98 -1.68
N PRO A 98 -2.77 1.63 -1.01
CA PRO A 98 -1.78 2.61 -0.53
C PRO A 98 -1.11 3.44 -1.62
N TRP A 99 -1.24 3.05 -2.90
CA TRP A 99 -0.72 3.75 -4.08
C TRP A 99 -1.82 4.53 -4.82
N LYS A 100 -2.99 4.69 -4.18
CA LYS A 100 -4.16 5.44 -4.65
C LYS A 100 -4.81 4.83 -5.90
N GLN A 101 -4.61 3.54 -6.14
CA GLN A 101 -5.31 2.80 -7.19
C GLN A 101 -6.55 2.10 -6.60
N PRO A 102 -7.63 1.96 -7.38
CA PRO A 102 -8.76 1.13 -6.97
C PRO A 102 -8.35 -0.34 -6.94
N TYR A 103 -8.84 -1.07 -5.94
CA TYR A 103 -8.75 -2.53 -5.94
C TYR A 103 -9.61 -3.13 -7.06
N ILE A 104 -9.12 -4.20 -7.66
CA ILE A 104 -9.77 -4.89 -8.78
C ILE A 104 -10.32 -6.22 -8.28
N TYR A 105 -11.60 -6.47 -8.56
CA TYR A 105 -12.21 -7.78 -8.35
C TYR A 105 -12.50 -8.43 -9.69
N PHE A 106 -12.13 -9.69 -9.84
CA PHE A 106 -12.51 -10.47 -11.00
C PHE A 106 -12.62 -11.96 -10.66
N ILE A 107 -13.40 -12.65 -11.47
CA ILE A 107 -13.54 -14.11 -11.44
C ILE A 107 -12.70 -14.64 -12.60
N PRO A 108 -11.61 -15.39 -12.34
CA PRO A 108 -10.75 -15.89 -13.40
C PRO A 108 -11.48 -16.92 -14.26
N VAL A 109 -11.23 -16.89 -15.57
CA VAL A 109 -11.77 -17.87 -16.52
C VAL A 109 -10.72 -18.96 -16.82
N SER A 110 -11.14 -20.21 -16.57
CA SER A 110 -10.68 -21.51 -17.11
C SER A 110 -9.20 -21.94 -17.11
N ASN A 111 -8.19 -21.08 -16.92
CA ASN A 111 -6.78 -21.51 -16.98
C ASN A 111 -6.05 -21.53 -15.63
N TYR A 112 -6.73 -21.12 -14.55
CA TYR A 112 -6.24 -21.14 -13.17
C TYR A 112 -7.28 -21.78 -12.25
N ALA A 113 -7.59 -23.06 -12.50
CA ALA A 113 -8.71 -23.84 -11.96
C ALA A 113 -8.91 -23.81 -10.42
N ASN A 114 -7.92 -23.31 -9.67
CA ASN A 114 -7.93 -23.27 -8.22
C ASN A 114 -8.45 -21.94 -7.62
N PHE A 115 -8.38 -20.83 -8.36
CA PHE A 115 -8.84 -19.54 -7.83
C PHE A 115 -10.31 -19.33 -8.21
N LYS A 116 -11.20 -19.28 -7.20
CA LYS A 116 -12.64 -19.04 -7.43
C LYS A 116 -12.97 -17.55 -7.60
N TYR A 117 -12.15 -16.69 -7.00
CA TYR A 117 -12.21 -15.24 -7.13
C TYR A 117 -10.82 -14.68 -6.83
N VAL A 118 -10.56 -13.46 -7.29
CA VAL A 118 -9.36 -12.70 -6.98
C VAL A 118 -9.71 -11.25 -6.69
N ILE A 119 -9.14 -10.70 -5.61
CA ILE A 119 -9.09 -9.27 -5.34
C ILE A 119 -7.62 -8.84 -5.44
N LEU A 120 -7.31 -7.84 -6.25
CA LEU A 120 -5.93 -7.44 -6.57
C LEU A 120 -5.72 -5.93 -6.37
N SER A 121 -4.54 -5.57 -5.86
CA SER A 121 -3.92 -4.24 -5.97
C SER A 121 -2.74 -4.35 -6.92
N LYS A 122 -2.61 -3.34 -7.80
CA LYS A 122 -1.55 -3.20 -8.79
C LYS A 122 -0.17 -2.85 -8.19
N GLY A 123 -0.07 -2.82 -6.87
CA GLY A 123 1.18 -2.54 -6.19
C GLY A 123 1.77 -1.14 -6.46
N PRO A 124 3.06 -0.96 -6.12
CA PRO A 124 3.83 0.26 -6.34
C PRO A 124 3.88 0.78 -7.78
N ASP A 125 3.99 -0.11 -8.76
CA ASP A 125 4.17 0.28 -10.16
C ASP A 125 2.85 0.71 -10.84
N LYS A 126 1.70 0.35 -10.24
CA LYS A 126 0.34 0.62 -10.74
C LYS A 126 0.04 -0.06 -12.07
N ILE A 127 0.85 -1.04 -12.44
CA ILE A 127 0.70 -1.89 -13.61
C ILE A 127 0.19 -3.23 -13.10
N MET A 128 -0.61 -3.90 -13.90
CA MET A 128 -1.17 -5.20 -13.53
C MET A 128 -0.37 -6.29 -14.24
N GLY A 129 -0.19 -7.43 -13.59
CA GLY A 129 0.54 -8.58 -14.12
C GLY A 129 2.05 -8.46 -13.91
N THR A 130 2.46 -7.80 -12.83
CA THR A 130 3.85 -7.57 -12.44
C THR A 130 4.17 -8.27 -11.12
N GLY A 131 5.45 -8.36 -10.76
CA GLY A 131 5.90 -9.12 -9.58
C GLY A 131 5.58 -8.45 -8.24
N ASP A 132 5.10 -7.21 -8.26
CA ASP A 132 4.76 -6.40 -7.09
C ASP A 132 3.25 -6.31 -6.81
N ASP A 133 2.43 -6.96 -7.65
CA ASP A 133 1.01 -7.14 -7.42
C ASP A 133 0.75 -7.82 -6.07
N ILE A 134 -0.29 -7.37 -5.37
CA ILE A 134 -0.72 -7.97 -4.09
C ILE A 134 -2.16 -8.40 -4.25
N TYR A 135 -2.46 -9.63 -3.85
CA TYR A 135 -3.77 -10.20 -4.08
C TYR A 135 -4.28 -11.09 -2.97
N ALA A 136 -5.61 -11.14 -2.86
CA ALA A 136 -6.34 -12.06 -2.03
C ALA A 136 -7.15 -13.03 -2.87
N CYS A 137 -7.13 -14.30 -2.44
CA CYS A 137 -7.92 -15.37 -3.00
C CYS A 137 -8.33 -16.35 -1.89
N ILE A 138 -8.98 -17.47 -2.25
CA ILE A 138 -9.39 -18.49 -1.28
C ILE A 138 -8.25 -19.04 -0.42
N PHE A 139 -7.01 -19.08 -0.92
CA PHE A 139 -5.87 -19.66 -0.20
C PHE A 139 -5.22 -18.68 0.78
N GLY A 140 -5.26 -17.39 0.50
CA GLY A 140 -4.32 -16.48 1.14
C GLY A 140 -4.42 -15.06 0.62
N VAL A 141 -3.71 -14.19 1.32
CA VAL A 141 -3.16 -12.97 0.73
C VAL A 141 -1.71 -13.26 0.35
N SER A 142 -1.33 -12.95 -0.88
CA SER A 142 0.02 -13.17 -1.39
C SER A 142 0.47 -11.99 -2.23
N GLN A 143 1.78 -11.88 -2.43
CA GLN A 143 2.40 -10.92 -3.32
C GLN A 143 3.04 -11.68 -4.48
N GLY A 144 2.90 -11.16 -5.69
CA GLY A 144 3.53 -11.69 -6.88
C GLY A 144 2.57 -11.79 -8.06
N LEU A 145 3.09 -12.37 -9.12
CA LEU A 145 2.39 -12.51 -10.39
C LEU A 145 1.15 -13.38 -10.25
N ILE A 146 -0.01 -12.80 -10.52
CA ILE A 146 -1.19 -13.57 -10.91
C ILE A 146 -1.25 -13.51 -12.42
N ALA A 147 -1.41 -14.67 -13.04
CA ALA A 147 -1.69 -14.69 -14.44
C ALA A 147 -3.16 -14.33 -14.69
N THR A 148 -3.34 -13.24 -15.41
CA THR A 148 -4.63 -12.70 -15.82
C THR A 148 -4.73 -12.80 -17.34
N PRO A 149 -5.95 -12.76 -17.93
CA PRO A 149 -6.08 -12.72 -19.38
C PRO A 149 -5.29 -11.54 -19.95
N GLY A 150 -4.16 -11.80 -20.61
CA GLY A 150 -3.28 -10.79 -21.22
C GLY A 150 -1.89 -10.58 -20.58
N SER A 151 -1.49 -11.29 -19.53
CA SER A 151 -0.13 -11.15 -18.96
C SER A 151 0.93 -11.93 -19.78
N PRO A 152 2.13 -11.35 -20.06
CA PRO A 152 3.18 -11.96 -20.90
C PRO A 152 3.72 -13.33 -20.43
N SER A 153 3.51 -13.69 -19.17
CA SER A 153 3.94 -14.95 -18.58
C SER A 153 3.16 -16.19 -19.03
N MET A 154 2.11 -16.03 -19.84
CA MET A 154 1.33 -17.14 -20.42
C MET A 154 2.13 -18.04 -21.37
N TYR A 155 3.26 -17.58 -21.91
CA TYR A 155 4.04 -18.34 -22.91
C TYR A 155 5.22 -19.14 -22.35
N SER A 156 5.57 -19.02 -21.07
CA SER A 156 6.89 -19.46 -20.59
C SER A 156 6.93 -20.69 -19.68
N GLN A 157 5.80 -21.20 -19.16
CA GLN A 157 5.86 -22.25 -18.11
C GLN A 157 5.14 -23.56 -18.44
N SER A 158 4.75 -23.80 -19.69
CA SER A 158 4.35 -25.13 -20.15
C SER A 158 5.50 -25.82 -20.89
N SER A 159 6.59 -26.11 -20.18
CA SER A 159 7.57 -27.12 -20.59
C SER A 159 8.25 -27.69 -19.35
N LYS A 160 7.66 -28.76 -18.82
CA LYS A 160 8.33 -29.96 -18.28
C LYS A 160 7.30 -30.98 -17.87
#